data_AF-A0A9D9FYD1-F1
#
_entry.id   AF-A0A9D9FYD1-F1
#
_cell.length_a   1.000
_cell.length_b   1.000
_cell.length_c   1.000
_cell.angle_alpha   90.00
_cell.angle_beta   90.00
_cell.angle_gamma   90.00
#
_symmetry.space_group_name_H-M   'P 1'
#
loop_
_entity.id
_entity.type
_entity.pdbx_description
1 polymer ?
#
loop_
_entity_poly.entity_id
_entity_poly.type
_entity_poly.pdbx_seq_one_letter_code
_entity_poly.pdbx_strand_id
1 'polypeptide(L)'
;MPFELTTYQAYDFANRRHIGPSPAEMKEMLKVIGFDTLDDLIDATVPPSIRQKETLDWGGHGLSERDALFHMQEVAAKNKVLTSLIGQGYYGTTTPAPILRNILENPAWYTAYTPYQPEISQGRLEALLNFQTMVSDLTGLDIANASLLDESTAAAEAMTMAKRSAKSKANIFFVDENCHPQNIAV
;
A
#
# COMPACT_ATOMS: atom_id res chain seq x y z
N MET A 1 39.24 12.22 27.32
CA MET A 1 39.44 12.25 25.86
C MET A 1 38.50 13.32 25.31
N PRO A 2 39.02 14.43 24.78
CA PRO A 2 38.18 15.49 24.23
C PRO A 2 37.46 14.95 22.99
N PHE A 3 36.18 15.29 22.90
CA PHE A 3 35.25 15.00 21.81
C PHE A 3 35.89 15.30 20.44
N GLU A 4 35.88 14.31 19.54
CA GLU A 4 36.26 14.51 18.13
C GLU A 4 35.35 13.71 17.19
N LEU A 5 35.26 14.24 15.96
CA LEU A 5 34.39 13.95 14.83
C LEU A 5 32.94 14.45 14.97
N THR A 6 32.64 15.48 14.18
CA THR A 6 31.25 15.85 13.88
C THR A 6 30.53 14.64 13.27
N THR A 7 29.46 14.21 13.93
CA THR A 7 28.57 13.10 13.57
C THR A 7 27.60 13.45 12.43
N TYR A 8 27.95 14.36 11.53
CA TYR A 8 27.04 14.89 10.52
C TYR A 8 26.77 13.89 9.39
N GLN A 9 25.78 13.00 9.59
CA GLN A 9 25.19 12.21 8.51
C GLN A 9 24.13 13.04 7.80
N ALA A 10 24.52 13.74 6.73
CA ALA A 10 23.62 14.57 5.91
C ALA A 10 22.40 13.80 5.37
N TYR A 11 22.49 12.46 5.33
CA TYR A 11 21.55 11.56 4.70
C TYR A 11 20.86 10.59 5.68
N ASP A 12 20.83 10.93 6.97
CA ASP A 12 19.97 10.26 7.95
C ASP A 12 18.50 10.56 7.64
N PHE A 13 17.94 9.79 6.69
CA PHE A 13 16.60 9.98 6.16
C PHE A 13 15.53 9.83 7.25
N ALA A 14 15.71 8.82 8.13
CA ALA A 14 14.75 8.53 9.19
C ALA A 14 14.59 9.75 10.12
N ASN A 15 15.67 10.24 10.71
CA ASN A 15 15.59 11.31 11.70
C ASN A 15 15.37 12.71 11.09
N ARG A 16 15.63 12.90 9.79
CA ARG A 16 15.55 14.23 9.15
C ARG A 16 14.36 14.42 8.21
N ARG A 17 13.72 13.34 7.74
CA ARG A 17 12.64 13.41 6.73
C ARG A 17 11.41 12.60 7.12
N HIS A 18 11.58 11.45 7.74
CA HIS A 18 10.47 10.56 8.07
C HIS A 18 9.87 10.83 9.45
N ILE A 19 10.71 10.96 10.48
CA ILE A 19 10.28 11.24 11.85
C ILE A 19 9.96 12.74 11.94
N GLY A 20 8.68 13.05 12.24
CA GLY A 20 8.20 14.43 12.35
C GLY A 20 8.79 15.17 13.56
N PRO A 21 8.63 14.66 14.79
CA PRO A 21 9.14 15.32 15.99
C PRO A 21 10.68 15.36 16.02
N SER A 22 11.23 16.55 16.12
CA SER A 22 12.65 16.79 16.37
C SER A 22 13.07 16.33 17.78
N PRO A 23 14.37 16.15 18.05
CA PRO A 23 14.85 15.81 19.39
C PRO A 23 14.42 16.81 20.49
N ALA A 24 14.28 18.09 20.15
CA ALA A 24 13.79 19.10 21.09
C ALA A 24 12.30 18.90 21.39
N GLU A 25 11.47 18.70 20.35
CA GLU A 25 10.04 18.43 20.51
C GLU A 25 9.78 17.11 21.25
N MET A 26 10.54 16.04 20.94
CA MET A 26 10.46 14.78 21.68
C MET A 26 10.74 14.98 23.17
N LYS A 27 11.74 15.79 23.54
CA LYS A 27 12.03 16.10 24.95
C LYS A 27 10.88 16.85 25.62
N GLU A 28 10.26 17.79 24.93
CA GLU A 28 9.09 18.50 25.45
C GLU A 28 7.88 17.56 25.62
N MET A 29 7.62 16.70 24.64
CA MET A 29 6.56 15.69 24.70
C MET A 29 6.77 14.73 25.87
N LEU A 30 7.98 14.17 26.02
CA LEU A 30 8.33 13.25 27.12
C LEU A 30 8.10 13.89 28.49
N LYS A 31 8.46 15.16 28.65
CA LYS A 31 8.19 15.92 29.88
C LYS A 31 6.70 16.02 30.20
N VAL A 32 5.84 16.21 29.19
CA VAL A 32 4.38 16.29 29.38
C VAL A 32 3.81 14.97 29.88
N ILE A 33 4.33 13.84 29.38
CA ILE A 33 3.87 12.50 29.75
C ILE A 33 4.64 11.90 30.94
N GLY A 34 5.60 12.62 31.52
CA GLY A 34 6.29 12.25 32.76
C GLY A 34 7.45 11.26 32.59
N PHE A 35 8.07 11.20 31.42
CA PHE A 35 9.25 10.35 31.16
C PHE A 35 10.50 11.19 30.87
N ASP A 36 11.66 10.69 31.26
CA ASP A 36 12.96 11.36 31.04
C ASP A 36 13.56 11.00 29.67
N THR A 37 13.38 9.76 29.22
CA THR A 37 13.87 9.26 27.93
C THR A 37 12.81 8.46 27.16
N LEU A 38 13.03 8.29 25.85
CA LEU A 38 12.19 7.43 25.02
C LEU A 38 12.31 5.96 25.46
N ASP A 39 13.50 5.51 25.88
CA ASP A 39 13.70 4.15 26.36
C ASP A 39 12.84 3.86 27.60
N ASP A 40 12.81 4.77 28.57
CA ASP A 40 11.96 4.63 29.77
C ASP A 40 10.46 4.48 29.41
N LEU A 41 9.99 5.24 28.42
CA LEU A 41 8.62 5.15 27.91
C LEU A 41 8.36 3.77 27.28
N ILE A 42 9.28 3.28 26.44
CA ILE A 42 9.12 1.98 25.78
C ILE A 42 9.16 0.84 26.82
N ASP A 43 10.04 0.92 27.81
CA ASP A 43 10.17 -0.05 28.90
C ASP A 43 8.88 -0.14 29.74
N ALA A 44 8.23 0.99 29.97
CA ALA A 44 6.95 1.06 30.68
C ALA A 44 5.74 0.60 29.82
N THR A 45 5.86 0.66 28.48
CA THR A 45 4.76 0.39 27.54
C THR A 45 4.75 -1.06 27.06
N VAL A 46 5.92 -1.61 26.71
CA VAL A 46 6.05 -2.93 26.10
C VAL A 46 6.37 -3.97 27.18
N PRO A 47 5.54 -5.01 27.39
CA PRO A 47 5.82 -6.04 28.39
C PRO A 47 7.18 -6.72 28.16
N PRO A 48 8.05 -6.84 29.18
CA PRO A 48 9.38 -7.42 29.03
C PRO A 48 9.38 -8.86 28.49
N SER A 49 8.31 -9.62 28.72
CA SER A 49 8.17 -11.00 28.27
C SER A 49 8.09 -11.15 26.75
N ILE A 50 7.67 -10.10 26.02
CA ILE A 50 7.56 -10.09 24.56
C ILE A 50 8.55 -9.13 23.89
N ARG A 51 9.33 -8.38 24.68
CA ARG A 51 10.28 -7.42 24.14
C ARG A 51 11.51 -8.14 23.57
N GLN A 52 11.82 -7.83 22.33
CA GLN A 52 13.04 -8.31 21.68
C GLN A 52 14.28 -7.76 22.39
N LYS A 53 15.21 -8.66 22.77
CA LYS A 53 16.42 -8.30 23.52
C LYS A 53 17.58 -7.86 22.63
N GLU A 54 17.63 -8.41 21.42
CA GLU A 54 18.71 -8.17 20.46
C GLU A 54 18.23 -7.21 19.39
N THR A 55 19.12 -6.34 18.91
CA THR A 55 18.81 -5.47 17.77
C THR A 55 18.50 -6.30 16.53
N LEU A 56 17.57 -5.84 15.71
CA LEU A 56 17.31 -6.48 14.41
C LEU A 56 18.56 -6.40 13.53
N ASP A 57 19.00 -7.57 13.04
CA ASP A 57 20.07 -7.66 12.04
C ASP A 57 19.46 -7.57 10.64
N TRP A 58 19.76 -6.46 9.97
CA TRP A 58 19.30 -6.17 8.61
C TRP A 58 20.38 -6.48 7.55
N GLY A 59 21.52 -7.07 7.95
CA GLY A 59 22.62 -7.40 7.04
C GLY A 59 23.42 -6.19 6.54
N GLY A 60 23.24 -5.01 7.14
CA GLY A 60 23.91 -3.77 6.74
C GLY A 60 23.42 -2.55 7.50
N HIS A 61 23.98 -1.38 7.17
CA HIS A 61 23.49 -0.09 7.65
C HIS A 61 22.34 0.41 6.77
N GLY A 62 21.50 1.30 7.31
CA GLY A 62 20.45 1.95 6.53
C GLY A 62 21.05 2.76 5.38
N LEU A 63 20.56 2.53 4.16
CA LEU A 63 20.99 3.26 2.98
C LEU A 63 20.48 4.70 3.00
N SER A 64 21.22 5.62 2.39
CA SER A 64 20.68 6.93 2.05
C SER A 64 19.57 6.80 1.01
N GLU A 65 18.70 7.81 0.87
CA GLU A 65 17.68 7.85 -0.19
C GLU A 65 18.29 7.65 -1.59
N ARG A 66 19.45 8.27 -1.84
CA ARG A 66 20.15 8.16 -3.12
C ARG A 66 20.69 6.75 -3.35
N ASP A 67 21.31 6.15 -2.34
CA ASP A 67 21.88 4.81 -2.45
C ASP A 67 20.79 3.75 -2.59
N ALA A 68 19.66 3.92 -1.88
CA ALA A 68 18.49 3.08 -2.03
C ALA A 68 17.91 3.16 -3.45
N LEU A 69 17.73 4.36 -3.99
CA LEU A 69 17.25 4.54 -5.38
C LEU A 69 18.22 3.94 -6.40
N PHE A 70 19.52 4.15 -6.24
CA PHE A 70 20.54 3.57 -7.12
C PHE A 70 20.51 2.05 -7.07
N HIS A 71 20.48 1.47 -5.87
CA HIS A 71 20.38 0.02 -5.70
C HIS A 71 19.12 -0.55 -6.35
N MET A 72 17.97 0.10 -6.15
CA MET A 72 16.70 -0.32 -6.77
C MET A 72 16.75 -0.24 -8.31
N GLN A 73 17.47 0.73 -8.88
CA GLN A 73 17.72 0.80 -10.32
C GLN A 73 18.58 -0.37 -10.82
N GLU A 74 19.63 -0.74 -10.09
CA GLU A 74 20.46 -1.92 -10.43
C GLU A 74 19.65 -3.21 -10.39
N VAL A 75 18.77 -3.37 -9.39
CA VAL A 75 17.86 -4.51 -9.29
C VAL A 75 16.86 -4.50 -10.45
N ALA A 76 16.23 -3.36 -10.72
CA ALA A 76 15.26 -3.22 -11.81
C ALA A 76 15.89 -3.50 -13.19
N ALA A 77 17.16 -3.15 -13.40
CA ALA A 77 17.89 -3.42 -14.64
C ALA A 77 18.09 -4.91 -14.95
N LYS A 78 17.89 -5.81 -13.97
CA LYS A 78 17.91 -7.26 -14.18
C LYS A 78 16.63 -7.77 -14.86
N ASN A 79 15.53 -7.01 -14.81
CA ASN A 79 14.28 -7.37 -15.47
C ASN A 79 14.41 -7.19 -16.99
N LYS A 80 13.74 -8.07 -17.75
CA LYS A 80 13.64 -7.96 -19.21
C LYS A 80 12.22 -7.57 -19.58
N VAL A 81 12.05 -6.37 -20.11
CA VAL A 81 10.76 -5.89 -20.61
C VAL A 81 10.55 -6.48 -22.01
N LEU A 82 9.53 -7.31 -22.15
CA LEU A 82 9.18 -7.99 -23.39
C LEU A 82 7.79 -7.54 -23.86
N THR A 83 7.56 -7.59 -25.17
CA THR A 83 6.19 -7.58 -25.72
C THR A 83 5.52 -8.90 -25.35
N SER A 84 4.72 -8.86 -24.28
CA SER A 84 4.08 -10.04 -23.72
C SER A 84 2.69 -10.21 -24.32
N LEU A 85 2.52 -11.24 -25.15
CA LEU A 85 1.24 -11.63 -25.75
C LEU A 85 0.64 -12.88 -25.08
N ILE A 86 0.92 -13.05 -23.78
CA ILE A 86 0.47 -14.21 -22.99
C ILE A 86 -1.05 -14.15 -22.74
N GLY A 87 -1.59 -12.94 -22.57
CA GLY A 87 -3.00 -12.74 -22.20
C GLY A 87 -3.24 -13.14 -20.74
N GLN A 88 -4.20 -14.04 -20.51
CA GLN A 88 -4.52 -14.57 -19.17
C GLN A 88 -4.92 -13.48 -18.15
N GLY A 89 -5.73 -12.51 -18.58
CA GLY A 89 -6.22 -11.43 -17.71
C GLY A 89 -5.32 -10.20 -17.61
N TYR A 90 -4.08 -10.27 -18.13
CA TYR A 90 -3.15 -9.14 -18.14
C TYR A 90 -2.77 -8.76 -19.58
N TYR A 91 -3.05 -7.52 -19.94
CA TYR A 91 -2.87 -7.02 -21.30
C TYR A 91 -2.10 -5.70 -21.26
N GLY A 92 -1.13 -5.53 -22.16
CA GLY A 92 -0.37 -4.29 -22.28
C GLY A 92 -1.30 -3.10 -22.61
N THR A 93 -1.09 -1.97 -21.95
CA THR A 93 -1.88 -0.75 -22.14
C THR A 93 -0.99 0.49 -22.10
N THR A 94 -1.47 1.58 -22.71
CA THR A 94 -0.80 2.88 -22.66
C THR A 94 -1.48 3.73 -21.59
N THR A 95 -0.79 3.96 -20.47
CA THR A 95 -1.28 4.92 -19.46
C THR A 95 -1.11 6.35 -20.01
N PRO A 96 -2.18 7.14 -20.16
CA PRO A 96 -2.06 8.50 -20.66
C PRO A 96 -1.15 9.35 -19.77
N ALA A 97 -0.18 10.05 -20.37
CA ALA A 97 0.82 10.83 -19.62
C ALA A 97 0.21 11.84 -18.60
N PRO A 98 -0.92 12.52 -18.88
CA PRO A 98 -1.56 13.38 -17.88
C PRO A 98 -2.08 12.62 -16.65
N ILE A 99 -2.55 11.38 -16.82
CA ILE A 99 -3.02 10.53 -15.71
C ILE A 99 -1.83 10.04 -14.90
N LEU A 100 -0.78 9.53 -15.56
CA LEU A 100 0.45 9.10 -14.90
C LEU A 100 1.03 10.23 -14.03
N ARG A 101 1.22 11.41 -14.62
CA ARG A 101 1.89 12.52 -13.94
C ARG A 101 1.05 13.17 -12.84
N ASN A 102 -0.24 13.39 -13.07
CA ASN A 102 -1.06 14.22 -12.19
C ASN A 102 -1.91 13.43 -11.18
N ILE A 103 -2.01 12.10 -11.35
CA ILE A 103 -2.71 11.20 -10.42
C ILE A 103 -1.71 10.23 -9.79
N LEU A 104 -1.10 9.33 -10.56
CA LEU A 104 -0.26 8.26 -10.02
C LEU A 104 1.02 8.78 -9.35
N GLU A 105 1.66 9.79 -9.92
CA GLU A 105 2.88 10.42 -9.37
C GLU A 105 2.59 11.60 -8.43
N ASN A 106 1.32 11.87 -8.09
CA ASN A 106 0.93 13.03 -7.30
C ASN A 106 0.47 12.64 -5.88
N PRO A 107 1.20 13.04 -4.82
CA PRO A 107 0.85 12.68 -3.44
C PRO A 107 -0.52 13.18 -3.00
N ALA A 108 -1.06 14.23 -3.61
CA ALA A 108 -2.41 14.71 -3.30
C ALA A 108 -3.50 13.64 -3.60
N TRP A 109 -3.21 12.68 -4.48
CA TRP A 109 -4.12 11.60 -4.85
C TRP A 109 -3.89 10.29 -4.09
N TYR A 110 -2.64 9.97 -3.72
CA TYR A 110 -2.31 8.67 -3.11
C TYR A 110 -2.02 8.69 -1.61
N THR A 111 -1.93 9.86 -0.97
CA THR A 111 -1.63 9.94 0.49
C THR A 111 -2.87 9.93 1.38
N ALA A 112 -4.02 10.37 0.86
CA ALA A 112 -5.28 10.28 1.59
C ALA A 112 -5.76 8.82 1.67
N TYR A 113 -6.45 8.48 2.76
CA TYR A 113 -7.02 7.14 2.95
C TYR A 113 -8.51 7.09 2.58
N THR A 114 -9.20 6.04 3.00
CA THR A 114 -10.63 5.82 2.78
C THR A 114 -11.45 7.09 3.09
N PRO A 115 -12.43 7.45 2.23
CA PRO A 115 -13.22 8.66 2.36
C PRO A 115 -14.27 8.60 3.50
N TYR A 116 -13.82 8.38 4.74
CA TYR A 116 -14.67 8.41 5.93
C TYR A 116 -15.25 9.80 6.24
N GLN A 117 -14.59 10.86 5.76
CA GLN A 117 -15.03 12.25 5.87
C GLN A 117 -15.40 12.76 4.47
N PRO A 118 -16.65 12.58 4.02
CA PRO A 118 -17.04 12.80 2.63
C PRO A 118 -16.88 14.26 2.19
N GLU A 119 -17.10 15.23 3.07
CA GLU A 119 -17.07 16.68 2.79
C GLU A 119 -15.69 17.14 2.31
N ILE A 120 -14.62 16.52 2.82
CA ILE A 120 -13.22 16.79 2.43
C ILE A 120 -12.67 15.75 1.44
N SER A 121 -13.56 14.94 0.85
CA SER A 121 -13.19 13.80 0.01
C SER A 121 -13.92 13.74 -1.33
N GLN A 122 -14.68 14.79 -1.67
CA GLN A 122 -15.55 14.80 -2.86
C GLN A 122 -14.80 14.49 -4.16
N GLY A 123 -13.58 15.00 -4.35
CA GLY A 123 -12.82 14.76 -5.60
C GLY A 123 -12.58 13.27 -5.91
N ARG A 124 -12.20 12.46 -4.92
CA ARG A 124 -12.01 11.01 -5.14
C ARG A 124 -13.33 10.24 -5.13
N LEU A 125 -14.32 10.69 -4.35
CA LEU A 125 -15.66 10.08 -4.37
C LEU A 125 -16.33 10.24 -5.74
N GLU A 126 -16.17 11.39 -6.38
CA GLU A 126 -16.65 11.63 -7.75
C GLU A 126 -15.92 10.73 -8.76
N ALA A 127 -14.60 10.60 -8.66
CA ALA A 127 -13.83 9.68 -9.51
C ALA A 127 -14.27 8.21 -9.34
N LEU A 128 -14.57 7.79 -8.11
CA LEU A 128 -15.11 6.44 -7.83
C LEU A 128 -16.54 6.28 -8.36
N LEU A 129 -17.37 7.32 -8.30
CA LEU A 129 -18.69 7.29 -8.93
C LEU A 129 -18.57 7.16 -10.46
N ASN A 130 -17.62 7.87 -11.08
CA ASN A 130 -17.32 7.72 -12.50
C ASN A 130 -16.87 6.29 -12.85
N PHE A 131 -16.08 5.64 -11.98
CA PHE A 131 -15.72 4.23 -12.12
C PHE A 131 -16.96 3.32 -12.06
N GLN A 132 -17.85 3.54 -11.09
CA GLN A 132 -19.10 2.77 -10.98
C GLN A 132 -19.98 2.93 -12.22
N THR A 133 -20.18 4.16 -12.68
CA THR A 133 -20.95 4.46 -13.88
C THR A 133 -20.33 3.79 -15.11
N MET A 134 -19.00 3.90 -15.28
CA MET A 134 -18.30 3.25 -16.40
C MET A 134 -18.50 1.72 -16.39
N VAL A 135 -18.38 1.07 -15.22
CA VAL A 135 -18.59 -0.38 -15.10
C VAL A 135 -20.05 -0.74 -15.39
N SER A 136 -21.01 0.00 -14.84
CA SER A 136 -22.45 -0.21 -15.11
C SER A 136 -22.79 -0.04 -16.59
N ASP A 137 -22.30 1.02 -17.24
CA ASP A 137 -22.54 1.28 -18.66
C ASP A 137 -21.95 0.19 -19.56
N LEU A 138 -20.72 -0.29 -19.26
CA LEU A 138 -20.05 -1.33 -20.05
C LEU A 138 -20.66 -2.72 -19.86
N THR A 139 -21.12 -3.03 -18.64
CA THR A 139 -21.70 -4.36 -18.31
C THR A 139 -23.21 -4.43 -18.54
N GLY A 140 -23.88 -3.28 -18.60
CA GLY A 140 -25.35 -3.20 -18.65
C GLY A 140 -26.03 -3.59 -17.33
N LEU A 141 -25.30 -3.64 -16.21
CA LEU A 141 -25.83 -3.97 -14.89
C LEU A 141 -26.17 -2.71 -14.08
N ASP A 142 -27.24 -2.80 -13.30
CA ASP A 142 -27.81 -1.66 -12.56
C ASP A 142 -26.88 -1.03 -11.53
N ILE A 143 -25.99 -1.84 -10.92
CA ILE A 143 -25.11 -1.40 -9.84
C ILE A 143 -23.70 -1.96 -9.97
N ALA A 144 -22.71 -1.14 -9.64
CA ALA A 144 -21.31 -1.53 -9.49
C ALA A 144 -20.75 -0.98 -8.16
N ASN A 145 -19.79 -1.69 -7.57
CA ASN A 145 -19.08 -1.20 -6.39
C ASN A 145 -17.87 -0.33 -6.79
N ALA A 146 -17.14 0.17 -5.80
CA ALA A 146 -15.96 1.03 -6.00
C ALA A 146 -14.65 0.23 -6.09
N SER A 147 -14.65 -0.92 -6.79
CA SER A 147 -13.55 -1.92 -6.97
C SER A 147 -13.50 -3.09 -5.97
N LEU A 148 -12.78 -4.14 -6.38
CA LEU A 148 -12.31 -5.27 -5.57
C LEU A 148 -10.79 -5.45 -5.84
N LEU A 149 -10.16 -6.45 -5.21
CA LEU A 149 -8.71 -6.63 -5.26
C LEU A 149 -8.20 -7.04 -6.65
N ASP A 150 -8.79 -8.08 -7.24
CA ASP A 150 -8.46 -8.60 -8.57
C ASP A 150 -9.65 -9.37 -9.18
N GLU A 151 -9.49 -9.85 -10.41
CA GLU A 151 -10.52 -10.61 -11.13
C GLU A 151 -10.88 -11.93 -10.42
N SER A 152 -9.88 -12.67 -9.93
CA SER A 152 -10.06 -14.00 -9.35
C SER A 152 -10.86 -13.91 -8.05
N THR A 153 -10.50 -12.99 -7.16
CA THR A 153 -11.21 -12.74 -5.91
C THR A 153 -12.59 -12.12 -6.15
N ALA A 154 -12.76 -11.30 -7.21
CA ALA A 154 -14.08 -10.83 -7.62
C ALA A 154 -15.00 -11.97 -8.07
N ALA A 155 -14.48 -12.96 -8.79
CA ALA A 155 -15.23 -14.16 -9.17
C ALA A 155 -15.63 -15.01 -7.95
N ALA A 156 -14.72 -15.16 -6.97
CA ALA A 156 -15.01 -15.85 -5.71
C ALA A 156 -16.08 -15.13 -4.85
N GLU A 157 -16.04 -13.78 -4.81
CA GLU A 157 -17.08 -12.99 -4.17
C GLU A 157 -18.42 -13.10 -4.90
N ALA A 158 -18.42 -13.16 -6.23
CA ALA A 158 -19.63 -13.42 -7.03
C ALA A 158 -20.22 -14.80 -6.73
N MET A 159 -19.39 -15.85 -6.63
CA MET A 159 -19.81 -17.19 -6.19
C MET A 159 -20.44 -17.13 -4.78
N THR A 160 -19.80 -16.42 -3.86
CA THR A 160 -20.29 -16.26 -2.48
C THR A 160 -21.63 -15.53 -2.44
N MET A 161 -21.78 -14.45 -3.21
CA MET A 161 -23.02 -13.70 -3.36
C MET A 161 -24.12 -14.59 -3.95
N ALA A 162 -23.82 -15.34 -5.02
CA ALA A 162 -24.77 -16.27 -5.63
C ALA A 162 -25.23 -17.34 -4.65
N LYS A 163 -24.31 -17.93 -3.86
CA LYS A 163 -24.65 -18.92 -2.83
C LYS A 163 -25.56 -18.36 -1.75
N ARG A 164 -25.31 -17.13 -1.29
CA ARG A 164 -26.12 -16.46 -0.25
C ARG A 164 -27.52 -16.10 -0.75
N SER A 165 -27.64 -15.70 -2.02
CA SER A 165 -28.91 -15.31 -2.64
C SER A 165 -29.72 -16.50 -3.16
N ALA A 166 -29.10 -17.68 -3.33
CA ALA A 166 -29.76 -18.87 -3.85
C ALA A 166 -30.80 -19.45 -2.87
N LYS A 167 -31.99 -19.74 -3.39
CA LYS A 167 -33.03 -20.49 -2.66
C LYS A 167 -32.82 -22.01 -2.70
N SER A 168 -31.96 -22.47 -3.61
CA SER A 168 -31.64 -23.90 -3.78
C SER A 168 -30.71 -24.39 -2.68
N LYS A 169 -30.86 -25.65 -2.27
CA LYS A 169 -29.92 -26.33 -1.37
C LYS A 169 -28.68 -26.87 -2.08
N ALA A 170 -28.57 -26.68 -3.39
CA ALA A 170 -27.42 -27.12 -4.17
C ALA A 170 -26.11 -26.58 -3.57
N ASN A 171 -25.10 -27.45 -3.52
CA ASN A 171 -23.77 -27.13 -3.02
C ASN A 171 -22.68 -27.29 -4.07
N ILE A 172 -23.09 -27.16 -5.34
CA ILE A 172 -22.21 -27.25 -6.50
C ILE A 172 -22.27 -25.88 -7.18
N PHE A 173 -21.11 -25.34 -7.51
CA PHE A 173 -20.96 -24.14 -8.33
C PHE A 173 -20.23 -24.54 -9.60
N PHE A 174 -20.76 -24.14 -10.76
CA PHE A 174 -20.16 -24.46 -12.04
C PHE A 174 -19.15 -23.35 -12.40
N VAL A 175 -17.95 -23.77 -12.81
CA VAL A 175 -16.92 -22.89 -13.37
C VAL A 175 -16.58 -23.43 -14.74
N ASP A 176 -16.61 -22.57 -15.76
CA ASP A 176 -16.24 -22.97 -17.12
C ASP A 176 -14.74 -23.25 -17.18
N GLU A 177 -14.35 -24.34 -17.85
CA GLU A 177 -12.96 -24.75 -18.00
C GLU A 177 -12.11 -23.75 -18.80
N ASN A 178 -12.75 -22.85 -19.56
CA ASN A 178 -12.09 -21.81 -20.35
C ASN A 178 -11.91 -20.49 -19.59
N CYS A 179 -12.33 -20.40 -18.33
CA CYS A 179 -11.92 -19.28 -17.47
C CYS A 179 -10.40 -19.24 -17.33
N HIS A 180 -9.86 -18.09 -16.95
CA HIS A 180 -8.43 -17.98 -16.68
C HIS A 180 -8.01 -18.96 -15.57
N PRO A 181 -6.91 -19.73 -15.72
CA PRO A 181 -6.53 -20.77 -14.76
C PRO A 181 -6.41 -20.28 -13.32
N GLN A 182 -5.94 -19.04 -13.12
CA GLN A 182 -5.86 -18.43 -11.79
C GLN A 182 -7.24 -18.15 -11.17
N ASN A 183 -8.27 -17.85 -11.98
CA ASN A 183 -9.64 -17.67 -11.48
C ASN A 183 -10.27 -19.00 -11.09
N ILE A 184 -9.88 -20.11 -11.73
CA ILE A 184 -10.36 -21.46 -11.38
C ILE A 184 -9.68 -21.94 -10.08
N ALA A 185 -8.42 -21.54 -9.87
CA ALA A 185 -7.64 -21.96 -8.72
C ALA A 185 -8.01 -21.25 -7.40
N VAL A 186 -8.48 -20.01 -7.48
CA VAL A 186 -8.92 -19.17 -6.35
C VAL A 186 -10.39 -19.45 -6.03
#